data_AF-A0AA88U857-F1
#
_entry.id   AF-A0AA88U857-F1
#
_cell.length_a   1.000
_cell.length_b   1.000
_cell.length_c   1.000
_cell.angle_alpha   90.00
_cell.angle_beta   90.00
_cell.angle_gamma   90.00
#
_symmetry.space_group_name_H-M   'P 1'
#
loop_
_entity.id
_entity.type
_entity.pdbx_description
1 polymer ?
#
loop_
_entity_poly.entity_id
_entity_poly.type
_entity_poly.pdbx_seq_one_letter_code
_entity_poly.pdbx_strand_id
1 'polypeptide(L)' 'MENGRLVTWVREKIHGRAESGEASWIEEIVDPTMGSEYDVGRMEVLVKVALQCAEEDKDARPSMSQVVDMLLRPQEED' A
#
# COMPACT_ATOMS: atom_id res chain seq x y z
N MET A 1 -5.28 -14.90 14.57
CA MET A 1 -5.12 -14.69 13.11
C MET A 1 -5.97 -13.48 12.76
N GLU A 2 -5.42 -12.27 12.90
CA GLU A 2 -6.17 -11.02 12.67
C GLU A 2 -5.62 -10.21 11.48
N ASN A 3 -4.38 -10.48 11.06
CA ASN A 3 -3.72 -9.77 9.94
C ASN A 3 -4.32 -10.09 8.56
N GLY A 4 -4.80 -11.32 8.34
CA GLY A 4 -5.38 -11.71 7.04
C GLY A 4 -6.62 -10.89 6.67
N ARG A 5 -7.43 -10.47 7.66
CA ARG A 5 -8.61 -9.64 7.43
C ARG A 5 -8.24 -8.24 6.93
N LEU A 6 -7.17 -7.66 7.48
CA LEU A 6 -6.70 -6.33 7.07
C LEU A 6 -6.10 -6.37 5.67
N VAL A 7 -5.24 -7.34 5.37
CA VAL A 7 -4.61 -7.47 4.04
C VAL A 7 -5.67 -7.65 2.94
N THR A 8 -6.66 -8.52 3.17
CA THR A 8 -7.77 -8.70 2.23
C THR A 8 -8.56 -7.40 2.02
N TRP A 9 -8.89 -6.68 3.09
CA TRP A 9 -9.61 -5.42 2.98
C TRP A 9 -8.83 -4.34 2.21
N VAL A 10 -7.52 -4.20 2.46
CA VAL A 10 -6.67 -3.26 1.70
C VAL A 10 -6.64 -3.64 0.22
N ARG A 11 -6.55 -4.94 -0.11
CA ARG A 11 -6.62 -5.41 -1.51
C ARG A 11 -7.97 -5.05 -2.14
N GLU A 12 -9.08 -5.21 -1.43
CA GLU A 12 -10.42 -4.82 -1.92
C GLU A 12 -10.49 -3.32 -2.24
N LYS A 13 -9.92 -2.45 -1.40
CA LYS A 13 -9.87 -1.00 -1.63
C LYS A 13 -9.08 -0.62 -2.88
N ILE A 14 -7.96 -1.31 -3.14
CA ILE A 14 -7.16 -1.09 -4.36
C ILE A 14 -7.93 -1.45 -5.63
N HIS A 15 -8.68 -2.56 -5.61
CA HIS A 15 -9.41 -3.06 -6.79
C HIS A 15 -10.79 -2.41 -6.97
N GLY A 16 -11.39 -1.85 -5.92
CA GLY A 16 -12.71 -1.20 -5.93
C GLY A 16 -12.75 0.20 -6.58
N ARG A 17 -11.77 0.53 -7.43
CA ARG A 17 -11.43 1.85 -7.99
C ARG A 17 -12.53 2.59 -8.79
N ALA A 18 -13.77 2.09 -8.85
CA ALA A 18 -14.68 2.40 -9.96
C ALA A 18 -16.06 3.02 -9.62
N GLU A 19 -16.48 3.19 -8.36
CA GLU A 19 -17.90 3.54 -8.09
C GLU A 19 -18.18 4.82 -7.28
N SER A 20 -17.19 5.58 -6.84
CA SER A 20 -17.45 6.91 -6.27
C SER A 20 -16.33 7.87 -6.60
N GLY A 21 -16.61 8.79 -7.52
CA GLY A 21 -15.75 9.95 -7.70
C GLY A 21 -15.79 10.75 -6.40
N GLU A 22 -14.64 10.83 -5.72
CA GLU A 22 -14.11 12.06 -5.09
C GLU A 22 -12.92 11.78 -4.15
N ALA A 23 -12.67 10.53 -3.69
CA ALA A 23 -11.54 10.22 -2.81
C ALA A 23 -10.58 9.17 -3.40
N SER A 24 -9.28 9.38 -3.21
CA SER A 24 -8.27 8.36 -3.53
C SER A 24 -8.43 7.20 -2.55
N TRP A 25 -8.37 5.94 -3.01
CA TRP A 25 -8.41 4.76 -2.13
C TRP A 25 -7.33 4.81 -1.01
N ILE A 26 -6.25 5.58 -1.23
CA ILE A 26 -5.23 5.89 -0.24
C ILE A 26 -5.83 6.62 0.97
N GLU A 27 -6.71 7.60 0.75
CA GLU A 27 -7.35 8.37 1.82
C GLU A 27 -8.24 7.51 2.70
N GLU A 28 -8.76 6.39 2.17
CA GLU A 28 -9.57 5.44 2.92
C GLU A 28 -8.75 4.53 3.86
N ILE A 29 -7.44 4.40 3.61
CA ILE A 29 -6.56 3.50 4.36
C ILE A 29 -5.54 4.24 5.24
N VAL A 30 -5.23 5.49 4.92
CA VAL A 30 -4.28 6.31 5.69
C VAL A 30 -4.92 6.72 7.01
N ASP A 31 -4.09 6.78 8.06
CA ASP A 31 -4.52 7.24 9.37
C ASP A 31 -5.05 8.70 9.27
N PRO A 32 -6.29 8.98 9.70
CA PRO A 32 -6.87 10.32 9.62
C PRO A 32 -6.06 11.40 10.36
N THR A 33 -5.25 11.00 11.35
CA THR A 33 -4.38 11.93 12.10
C THR A 33 -3.20 12.46 11.27
N MET A 34 -2.86 11.82 10.15
CA MET A 34 -1.86 12.32 9.20
C MET A 34 -2.37 13.49 8.34
N GLY A 35 -3.68 13.80 8.40
CA GLY A 35 -4.28 14.88 7.61
C GLY A 35 -4.02 14.70 6.12
N SER A 36 -3.69 15.78 5.42
CA SER A 36 -3.30 15.77 4.00
C SER A 36 -1.79 15.96 3.81
N GLU A 37 -0.98 15.71 4.84
CA GLU A 37 0.47 15.96 4.84
C GLU A 37 1.26 14.74 4.36
N TYR A 38 0.82 14.10 3.28
CA TYR A 38 1.54 13.00 2.67
C TYR A 38 1.46 13.04 1.14
N ASP A 39 2.50 12.50 0.51
CA ASP A 39 2.52 12.31 -0.93
C ASP A 39 1.76 11.03 -1.29
N VAL A 40 0.70 11.15 -2.09
CA VAL A 40 -0.18 10.04 -2.48
C VAL A 40 0.59 8.96 -3.25
N GLY A 41 1.51 9.35 -4.13
CA GLY A 41 2.32 8.41 -4.92
C GLY A 41 3.29 7.61 -4.04
N ARG A 42 3.95 8.28 -3.09
CA ARG A 42 4.81 7.62 -2.10
C ARG A 42 4.02 6.70 -1.17
N MET A 43 2.79 7.09 -0.81
CA MET A 43 1.92 6.25 0.00
C MET A 43 1.45 5.01 -0.77
N GLU A 44 1.16 5.14 -2.06
CA GLU A 44 0.86 4.01 -2.94
C GLU A 44 2.02 3.01 -3.00
N VAL A 45 3.26 3.48 -3.17
CA VAL A 45 4.46 2.63 -3.12
C VAL A 45 4.57 1.93 -1.76
N LEU A 46 4.40 2.68 -0.66
CA LEU A 46 4.50 2.13 0.69
C LEU A 46 3.49 1.00 0.92
N VAL A 47 2.25 1.19 0.49
CA VAL A 47 1.18 0.19 0.65
C VAL A 47 1.46 -1.05 -0.19
N LYS A 48 1.93 -0.89 -1.44
CA LYS A 48 2.34 -2.03 -2.28
C LYS A 48 3.46 -2.84 -1.64
N VAL A 49 4.49 -2.17 -1.11
CA VAL A 49 5.60 -2.83 -0.40
C VAL A 49 5.09 -3.53 0.86
N ALA A 50 4.23 -2.89 1.66
CA ALA A 50 3.65 -3.47 2.86
C ALA A 50 2.83 -4.75 2.56
N LEU A 51 2.05 -4.75 1.48
CA LEU A 51 1.29 -5.92 1.03
C LEU A 51 2.21 -7.09 0.65
N GLN A 52 3.31 -6.82 -0.06
CA GLN A 52 4.31 -7.85 -0.40
C GLN A 52 5.01 -8.40 0.85
N CYS A 53 5.37 -7.54 1.81
CA CYS A 53 5.95 -7.96 3.09
C CYS A 53 4.99 -8.82 3.92
N ALA A 54 3.68 -8.60 3.78
CA ALA A 54 2.64 -9.29 4.52
C ALA A 54 2.08 -10.54 3.82
N GLU A 55 2.69 -11.01 2.72
CA GLU A 55 2.25 -12.22 2.03
C GLU A 55 2.26 -13.44 2.97
N GLU A 56 1.22 -14.28 2.84
CA GLU A 56 1.11 -15.50 3.63
C GLU A 56 2.24 -16.48 3.29
N ASP A 57 2.53 -16.61 2.00
CA ASP A 57 3.68 -17.35 1.51
C ASP A 57 4.97 -16.61 1.88
N LYS A 58 5.76 -17.22 2.77
CA LYS A 58 7.06 -16.68 3.21
C LYS A 58 8.05 -16.51 2.06
N ASP A 59 7.95 -17.32 1.02
CA ASP A 59 8.90 -17.33 -0.09
C ASP A 59 8.53 -16.26 -1.14
N ALA A 60 7.30 -15.75 -1.10
CA ALA A 60 6.84 -14.60 -1.90
C ALA A 60 7.22 -13.24 -1.28
N ARG A 61 7.61 -13.21 0.00
CA ARG A 61 8.00 -11.96 0.68
C ARG A 61 9.34 -11.44 0.15
N PRO A 62 9.48 -10.11 -0.02
CA PRO A 62 10.74 -9.52 -0.39
C PRO A 62 11.77 -9.64 0.75
N SER A 63 13.04 -9.74 0.39
CA SER A 63 14.14 -9.54 1.34
C SER A 63 14.20 -8.07 1.80
N MET A 64 14.76 -7.81 2.99
CA MET A 64 14.86 -6.45 3.51
C MET A 64 15.70 -5.51 2.61
N SER A 65 16.68 -6.04 1.86
CA SER A 65 17.41 -5.25 0.86
C SER A 65 16.51 -4.82 -0.29
N GLN A 66 15.64 -5.71 -0.78
CA GLN A 66 14.63 -5.37 -1.78
C GLN A 66 13.63 -4.35 -1.23
N VAL A 67 13.19 -4.51 0.02
CA VAL A 67 12.30 -3.53 0.69
C VAL A 67 12.90 -2.13 0.70
N VAL A 68 14.16 -2.01 1.12
CA VAL A 68 14.87 -0.72 1.13
C VAL A 68 15.00 -0.15 -0.28
N ASP A 69 15.34 -0.98 -1.27
CA ASP A 69 15.47 -0.55 -2.66
C ASP A 69 14.14 -0.01 -3.22
N MET A 70 13.03 -0.73 -2.97
CA MET A 70 11.68 -0.31 -3.39
C MET A 70 11.22 1.00 -2.72
N LEU A 71 11.56 1.21 -1.45
CA LEU A 71 11.17 2.42 -0.71
C LEU A 71 11.99 3.65 -1.10
N LEU A 72 13.25 3.47 -1.50
CA LEU A 72 14.15 4.56 -1.88
C LEU A 72 14.08 4.94 -3.36
N ARG A 73 13.50 4.07 -4.20
CA ARG A 73 13.28 4.34 -5.63
C ARG A 73 11.78 4.49 -5.89
N PRO A 74 11.17 5.65 -5.58
CA PRO A 74 9.84 5.93 -6.14
C PRO A 74 10.00 5.86 -7.66
N GLN A 75 9.14 5.09 -8.33
CA GLN A 75 9.22 4.96 -9.79
C GLN A 75 9.26 6.36 -10.39
N GLU A 76 10.37 6.72 -11.04
CA GLU A 76 10.37 7.84 -11.97
C GLU A 76 9.34 7.45 -13.05
N GLU A 77 8.24 8.19 -13.12
CA GLU A 77 7.33 8.12 -14.26
C GLU A 77 8.11 8.63 -15.48
N ASP A 78 8.45 7.73 -16.41
CA ASP A 78 8.81 8.09 -17.80
C ASP A 78 7.57 8.59 -18.57
#